data_AF-A0A2S2NGS0-F1
#
_entry.id   AF-A0A2S2NGS0-F1
#
_cell.length_a   1.000
_cell.length_b   1.000
_cell.length_c   1.000
_cell.angle_alpha   90.00
_cell.angle_beta   90.00
_cell.angle_gamma   90.00
#
_symmetry.space_group_name_H-M   'P 1'
#
loop_
_entity.id
_entity.type
_entity.pdbx_description
1 polymer ?
#
loop_
_entity_poly.entity_id
_entity_poly.type
_entity_poly.pdbx_seq_one_letter_code
_entity_poly.pdbx_strand_id
1 'polypeptide(L)'
;TNVPISMSVEEVRMHNAKSVYDMCKLEFTETRCKVADHCHLSGRLRHTLCAPCNLKLATPKFVPCFLHNLSKYDAHFIVTELGYDKESITVIPNTEENYISYSKRV
;
A
#
# COMPACT_ATOMS: atom_id res chain seq x y z
N THR A 1 10.47 -14.39 0.85
CA THR A 1 9.14 -14.80 1.31
C THR A 1 8.27 -15.06 0.10
N ASN A 2 7.81 -16.29 -0.09
CA ASN A 2 6.87 -16.74 -1.12
C ASN A 2 6.31 -18.08 -0.65
N VAL A 3 5.61 -18.06 0.50
CA VAL A 3 4.96 -19.27 1.01
C VAL A 3 3.93 -19.72 -0.03
N PRO A 4 3.97 -20.99 -0.48
CA PRO A 4 2.98 -21.50 -1.43
C PRO A 4 1.56 -21.32 -0.92
N ILE A 5 0.62 -21.20 -1.85
CA ILE A 5 -0.79 -21.12 -1.49
C ILE A 5 -1.22 -22.36 -0.70
N SER A 6 -1.94 -22.14 0.39
CA SER A 6 -2.56 -23.16 1.23
C SER A 6 -4.06 -22.89 1.27
N MET A 7 -4.84 -23.83 0.74
CA MET A 7 -6.30 -23.76 0.71
C MET A 7 -6.90 -24.99 1.39
N SER A 8 -7.90 -24.76 2.24
CA SER A 8 -8.82 -25.79 2.73
C SER A 8 -9.73 -26.29 1.60
N VAL A 9 -10.37 -27.43 1.83
CA VAL A 9 -11.33 -28.02 0.88
C VAL A 9 -12.49 -27.05 0.63
N GLU A 10 -12.96 -26.38 1.68
CA GLU A 10 -14.01 -25.37 1.61
C GLU A 10 -13.59 -24.17 0.77
N GLU A 11 -12.36 -23.66 0.94
CA GLU A 11 -11.83 -22.54 0.15
C GLU A 11 -11.71 -22.89 -1.34
N VAL A 12 -11.27 -24.11 -1.67
CA VAL A 12 -11.23 -24.59 -3.07
C VAL A 12 -12.64 -24.62 -3.66
N ARG A 13 -13.62 -25.13 -2.91
CA ARG A 13 -15.02 -25.17 -3.35
C ARG A 13 -15.56 -23.75 -3.58
N MET A 14 -15.33 -22.83 -2.65
CA MET A 14 -15.78 -21.44 -2.77
C MET A 14 -15.14 -20.73 -3.96
N HIS A 15 -13.83 -20.92 -4.17
CA HIS A 15 -13.11 -20.36 -5.32
C HIS A 15 -13.71 -20.86 -6.65
N ASN A 16 -13.95 -22.16 -6.75
CA ASN A 16 -14.48 -22.80 -7.95
C ASN A 16 -15.96 -22.47 -8.19
N ALA A 17 -16.77 -22.31 -7.14
CA ALA A 17 -18.20 -22.01 -7.25
C ALA A 17 -18.50 -20.53 -7.60
N LYS A 18 -17.52 -19.63 -7.47
CA LYS A 18 -17.73 -18.20 -7.73
C LYS A 18 -18.16 -17.96 -9.18
N SER A 19 -19.07 -17.01 -9.42
CA SER A 19 -19.52 -16.58 -10.77
C SER A 19 -18.93 -15.25 -11.24
N VAL A 20 -18.41 -14.43 -10.32
CA VAL A 20 -17.74 -13.15 -10.61
C VAL A 20 -16.43 -12.98 -9.85
N TYR A 21 -15.51 -12.18 -10.38
CA TYR A 21 -14.26 -11.83 -9.68
C TYR A 21 -14.53 -10.92 -8.47
N ASP A 22 -13.70 -11.05 -7.42
CA ASP A 22 -13.85 -10.25 -6.20
C ASP A 22 -13.62 -8.75 -6.40
N MET A 23 -12.69 -8.35 -7.27
CA MET A 23 -12.29 -6.95 -7.40
C MET A 23 -13.03 -6.23 -8.54
N CYS A 24 -12.93 -6.72 -9.78
CA CYS A 24 -13.57 -6.05 -10.92
C CYS A 24 -15.06 -6.37 -11.07
N LYS A 25 -15.59 -7.33 -10.30
CA LYS A 25 -17.01 -7.77 -10.33
C LYS A 25 -17.52 -8.24 -11.69
N LEU A 26 -16.62 -8.49 -12.65
CA LEU A 26 -16.96 -9.06 -13.96
C LEU A 26 -17.14 -10.57 -13.85
N GLU A 27 -17.90 -11.13 -14.79
CA GLU A 27 -18.07 -12.57 -14.96
C GLU A 27 -16.79 -13.24 -15.47
N PHE A 28 -16.66 -14.53 -15.19
CA PHE A 28 -15.56 -15.34 -15.70
C PHE A 28 -15.75 -15.60 -17.20
N THR A 29 -14.65 -15.53 -17.94
CA THR A 29 -14.62 -15.91 -19.36
C THR A 29 -13.64 -17.06 -19.55
N GLU A 30 -13.84 -17.90 -20.57
CA GLU A 30 -12.90 -18.98 -20.88
C GLU A 30 -11.47 -18.47 -21.12
N THR A 31 -11.36 -17.27 -21.69
CA THR A 31 -10.10 -16.58 -21.95
C THR A 31 -9.47 -15.93 -20.71
N ARG A 32 -10.22 -15.76 -19.62
CA ARG A 32 -9.74 -15.19 -18.36
C ARG A 32 -10.05 -16.15 -17.21
N CYS A 33 -9.13 -17.09 -17.00
CA CYS A 33 -9.25 -18.05 -15.90
C CYS A 33 -9.23 -17.38 -14.52
N LYS A 34 -9.77 -18.10 -13.53
CA LYS A 34 -9.71 -17.74 -12.11
C LYS A 34 -8.27 -17.81 -11.61
N VAL A 35 -7.88 -16.81 -10.82
CA VAL A 35 -6.60 -16.78 -10.11
C VAL A 35 -6.89 -16.73 -8.62
N ALA A 36 -6.28 -17.65 -7.86
CA ALA A 36 -6.33 -17.67 -6.41
C ALA A 36 -5.24 -16.76 -5.83
N ASP A 37 -5.61 -15.52 -5.53
CA ASP A 37 -4.73 -14.58 -4.83
C ASP A 37 -4.51 -15.04 -3.39
N HIS A 38 -3.28 -14.96 -2.91
CA HIS A 38 -2.91 -15.45 -1.58
C HIS A 38 -1.87 -14.57 -0.90
N CYS A 39 -1.80 -14.66 0.42
CA CYS A 39 -0.78 -13.98 1.19
C CYS A 39 0.56 -14.73 1.07
N HIS A 40 1.60 -14.09 0.55
CA HIS A 40 2.93 -14.71 0.40
C HIS A 40 3.69 -14.93 1.73
N LEU A 41 3.14 -14.45 2.85
CA LEU A 41 3.66 -14.68 4.21
C LEU A 41 2.97 -15.86 4.91
N SER A 42 1.65 -15.97 4.80
CA SER A 42 0.86 -17.01 5.50
C SER A 42 0.37 -18.15 4.61
N GLY A 43 0.47 -18.01 3.28
CA GLY A 43 -0.09 -18.93 2.28
C GLY A 43 -1.61 -18.86 2.12
N ARG A 44 -2.33 -18.13 2.99
CA ARG A 44 -3.80 -18.13 3.01
C ARG A 44 -4.40 -17.46 1.78
N LEU A 45 -5.48 -18.05 1.26
CA LEU A 45 -6.30 -17.45 0.21
C LEU A 45 -6.82 -16.08 0.66
N ARG A 46 -6.83 -15.12 -0.26
CA ARG A 46 -7.40 -13.80 -0.06
C ARG A 46 -8.62 -13.59 -0.95
N HIS A 47 -8.44 -13.79 -2.26
CA HIS A 47 -9.44 -13.44 -3.26
C HIS A 47 -9.41 -14.37 -4.48
N THR A 48 -10.53 -14.40 -5.20
CA THR A 48 -10.66 -14.98 -6.53
C THR A 48 -10.67 -13.87 -7.56
N LEU A 49 -9.58 -13.73 -8.33
CA LEU A 49 -9.32 -12.59 -9.20
C LEU A 49 -9.08 -13.01 -10.65
N CYS A 50 -9.17 -12.04 -11.56
CA CYS A 50 -8.61 -12.19 -12.89
C CYS A 50 -7.12 -11.87 -12.85
N ALA A 51 -6.34 -12.37 -13.81
CA ALA A 51 -4.90 -12.11 -13.84
C ALA A 51 -4.52 -10.61 -13.78
N PRO A 52 -5.20 -9.69 -14.52
CA PRO A 52 -4.93 -8.25 -14.39
C PRO A 52 -5.18 -7.70 -12.98
N CYS A 53 -6.24 -8.16 -12.31
CA CYS A 53 -6.56 -7.77 -10.94
C CYS A 53 -5.50 -8.28 -9.96
N ASN A 54 -5.07 -9.53 -10.11
CA ASN A 54 -4.03 -10.13 -9.29
C ASN A 54 -2.70 -9.37 -9.39
N LEU A 55 -2.28 -9.01 -10.62
CA LEU A 55 -1.05 -8.27 -10.86
C LEU A 55 -1.04 -6.88 -10.19
N LYS A 56 -2.19 -6.22 -10.08
CA LYS A 56 -2.31 -4.93 -9.38
C LYS A 56 -2.12 -5.05 -7.86
N LEU A 57 -2.35 -6.23 -7.29
CA LEU A 57 -2.17 -6.50 -5.86
C LEU A 57 -0.77 -7.02 -5.52
N ALA A 58 0.13 -7.10 -6.51
CA ALA A 58 1.50 -7.53 -6.28
C ALA A 58 2.16 -6.63 -5.23
N THR A 59 2.72 -7.26 -4.20
CA THR A 59 3.45 -6.52 -3.17
C THR A 59 4.71 -5.91 -3.78
N PRO A 60 4.97 -4.60 -3.61
CA PRO A 60 6.20 -3.98 -4.06
C PRO A 60 7.42 -4.72 -3.51
N LYS A 61 8.46 -4.89 -4.34
CA LYS A 61 9.74 -5.49 -3.91
C LYS A 61 10.65 -4.48 -3.18
N PHE A 62 10.08 -3.36 -2.75
CA PHE A 62 10.77 -2.30 -2.02
C PHE A 62 9.85 -1.78 -0.92
N VAL A 63 10.44 -1.18 0.11
CA VAL A 63 9.70 -0.46 1.15
C VAL A 63 9.43 0.95 0.63
N PRO A 64 8.17 1.39 0.45
CA PRO A 64 7.90 2.75 0.06
C PRO A 64 8.28 3.70 1.20
N CYS A 65 9.36 4.47 1.01
CA CYS A 65 9.76 5.54 1.93
C CYS A 65 9.16 6.85 1.42
N PHE A 66 8.11 7.33 2.11
CA PHE A 66 7.47 8.60 1.75
C PHE A 66 8.15 9.81 2.39
N LEU A 67 8.71 9.62 3.59
CA LEU A 67 9.40 10.66 4.34
C LEU A 67 10.66 10.05 4.98
N HIS A 68 11.81 10.64 4.70
CA HIS A 68 13.10 10.37 5.32
C HIS A 68 13.22 11.18 6.61
N ASN A 69 12.31 10.94 7.56
CA ASN A 69 12.22 11.67 8.83
C ASN A 69 12.14 13.19 8.67
N LEU A 70 11.41 13.67 7.66
CA LEU A 70 11.31 15.10 7.34
C LEU A 70 12.68 15.77 7.11
N SER A 71 13.70 14.99 6.75
CA SER A 71 15.01 15.55 6.43
C SER A 71 15.01 16.19 5.05
N LYS A 72 15.73 17.30 4.92
CA LYS A 72 15.90 18.02 3.65
C LYS A 72 14.54 18.36 3.03
N TYR A 73 14.39 18.05 1.74
CA TYR A 73 13.23 18.40 0.92
C TYR A 73 11.88 17.99 1.52
N ASP A 74 11.84 16.89 2.28
CA ASP A 74 10.63 16.33 2.86
C ASP A 74 9.93 17.30 3.84
N ALA A 75 10.66 18.24 4.44
CA ALA A 75 10.09 19.26 5.32
C ALA A 75 9.66 20.55 4.60
N HIS A 76 10.21 20.84 3.41
CA HIS A 76 10.13 22.19 2.83
C HIS A 76 8.68 22.59 2.52
N PHE A 77 7.91 21.66 1.96
CA PHE A 77 6.51 21.93 1.62
C PHE A 77 5.65 22.08 2.89
N ILE A 78 5.97 21.36 3.97
CA ILE A 78 5.21 21.44 5.23
C ILE A 78 5.51 22.76 5.96
N VAL A 79 6.79 23.13 6.09
CA VAL A 79 7.21 24.35 6.80
C VAL A 79 6.66 25.60 6.12
N THR A 80 6.60 25.62 4.79
CA THR A 80 5.99 26.72 4.02
C THR A 80 4.53 26.94 4.42
N GLU A 81 3.75 25.87 4.53
CA GLU A 81 2.33 25.96 4.91
C GLU A 81 2.14 26.41 6.37
N LEU A 82 3.04 26.01 7.27
CA LEU A 82 2.98 26.43 8.68
C LEU A 82 3.22 27.94 8.87
N GLY A 83 3.92 28.59 7.92
CA GLY A 83 4.24 30.01 7.97
C GLY A 83 3.03 30.95 7.83
N TYR A 84 1.89 30.46 7.34
CA TYR A 84 0.65 31.24 7.22
C TYR A 84 -0.15 31.33 8.52
N ASP A 85 0.17 30.50 9.51
CA ASP A 85 -0.53 30.45 10.78
C ASP A 85 0.14 31.43 11.78
N LYS A 86 -0.68 32.11 12.59
CA LYS A 86 -0.30 33.19 13.52
C LYS A 86 0.65 32.74 14.62
N GLU A 87 0.60 31.47 15.03
CA GLU A 87 1.43 30.98 16.14
C GLU A 87 2.89 30.81 15.71
N SER A 88 3.82 31.07 16.64
CA SER A 88 5.24 30.96 16.34
C SER A 88 5.66 29.50 16.12
N ILE A 89 6.52 29.28 15.13
CA ILE A 89 7.16 27.97 14.88
C ILE A 89 8.51 27.98 15.60
N THR A 90 8.74 26.98 16.44
CA THR A 90 10.08 26.71 17.00
C THR A 90 10.83 25.79 16.06
N VAL A 91 12.04 26.18 15.65
CA VAL A 91 12.85 25.44 14.67
C VAL A 91 14.25 25.20 15.24
N ILE A 92 14.77 23.99 15.06
CA ILE A 92 16.18 23.66 15.23
C ILE A 92 16.79 23.59 13.82
N PRO A 93 17.46 24.66 13.34
CA PRO A 93 18.02 24.69 12.01
C PRO A 93 19.28 23.82 11.91
N ASN A 94 19.54 23.28 10.73
CA ASN A 94 20.82 22.65 10.37
C ASN A 94 21.62 23.57 9.43
N THR A 95 20.98 24.05 8.36
CA THR A 95 21.50 25.07 7.44
C THR A 95 20.37 26.07 7.14
N GLU A 96 20.63 27.07 6.30
CA GLU A 96 19.57 28.01 5.85
C GLU A 96 18.41 27.29 5.13
N GLU A 97 18.72 26.18 4.46
CA GLU A 97 17.73 25.40 3.70
C GLU A 97 17.23 24.15 4.43
N ASN A 98 17.92 23.67 5.49
CA ASN A 98 17.60 22.39 6.12
C ASN A 98 17.30 22.54 7.61
N TYR A 99 16.32 21.79 8.11
CA TYR A 99 15.91 21.76 9.52
C TYR A 99 16.17 20.39 10.14
N ILE A 100 16.63 20.36 11.40
CA ILE A 100 16.71 19.12 12.20
C ILE A 100 15.33 18.77 12.75
N SER A 101 14.61 19.78 13.24
CA SER A 101 13.27 19.63 13.80
C SER A 101 12.54 20.98 13.76
N TYR A 102 11.22 20.93 13.70
CA TYR A 102 10.35 22.08 13.90
C TYR A 102 9.09 21.65 14.67
N SER A 103 8.54 22.56 15.45
CA SER A 103 7.32 22.34 16.23
C SER A 103 6.52 23.61 16.33
N LYS A 104 5.20 23.50 16.24
CA LYS A 104 4.25 24.59 16.42
C LYS A 104 3.23 24.17 17.47
N ARG A 105 2.97 25.02 18.46
CA ARG A 105 1.87 24.80 19.40
C ARG A 105 0.59 25.33 18.75
N VAL A 106 -0.43 24.49 18.71
CA VAL A 106 -1.80 24.81 18.28
C VAL A 106 -2.72 24.89 19.48
#